data_AF-A0A928ST75-F1
#
_entry.id   AF-A0A928ST75-F1
#
_cell.length_a   1.000
_cell.length_b   1.000
_cell.length_c   1.000
_cell.angle_alpha   90.00
_cell.angle_beta   90.00
_cell.angle_gamma   90.00
#
_symmetry.space_group_name_H-M   'P 1'
#
loop_
_entity.id
_entity.type
_entity.pdbx_description
1 polymer ?
#
loop_
_entity_poly.entity_id
_entity_poly.type
_entity_poly.pdbx_seq_one_letter_code
_entity_poly.pdbx_strand_id
1 'polypeptide(L)'
;MRCARVDTEGRFRIGIPSSIGDKLEVQLYDQPDVVDSYDPEKGCNITVDDSHRVELINKWGEGVIPDGGKDPVTGEVVCQSAGGCSKFQNQYYPKDSPLTAPAEGFGHIRQTPSLRRFMNLASNIIDPGDPVNFSPYYALRPMTDPNGEVMPPKGMLNVVTVGDMNVPLNSGIALGRVAGALPFLLPDAAERYPAYADYVTPSALYAALGGVTPNRALIDAHVVEGVNRLARAEPADLNSCQPNEVPVTADVVCHPNCTDTDMTACLSGQSCVNGRCVANPISSDDCAQSLYDIDVLDEGMSLYGEREASVPLRTGRISMPATPASVDAVWEPRLKGKPYGPDASAWQGGQRLVAQLQAYIEPKGVHGFEPANPCQNWDSGQYMINLIGRFFASSGSATYYLSHPSSHQCLAKPTGNGSCSFVQVPAK
;
A
#
# COMPACT_ATOMS: atom_id res chain seq x y z
N MET A 1 20.00 3.20 -31.59
CA MET A 1 18.86 3.26 -32.51
C MET A 1 17.84 2.19 -32.13
N ARG A 2 16.56 2.50 -32.18
CA ARG A 2 15.44 1.59 -31.90
C ARG A 2 14.39 1.85 -32.97
N CYS A 3 13.64 0.83 -33.38
CA CYS A 3 12.60 0.98 -34.41
C CYS A 3 11.29 0.34 -33.94
N ALA A 4 10.17 0.89 -34.40
CA ALA A 4 8.83 0.40 -34.11
C ALA A 4 7.93 0.64 -35.33
N ARG A 5 6.87 -0.16 -35.47
CA ARG A 5 5.80 0.15 -36.42
C ARG A 5 4.85 1.19 -35.81
N VAL A 6 4.34 2.05 -36.67
CA VAL A 6 3.20 2.92 -36.37
C VAL A 6 1.92 2.12 -36.64
N ASP A 7 0.98 2.12 -35.69
CA ASP A 7 -0.32 1.47 -35.86
C ASP A 7 -1.23 2.27 -36.81
N THR A 8 -2.39 1.70 -37.14
CA THR A 8 -3.38 2.33 -38.04
C THR A 8 -3.98 3.62 -37.48
N GLU A 9 -3.82 3.88 -36.18
CA GLU A 9 -4.26 5.12 -35.52
C GLU A 9 -3.10 6.14 -35.41
N GLY A 10 -1.95 5.89 -36.03
CA GLY A 10 -0.80 6.79 -35.99
C GLY A 10 0.01 6.71 -34.69
N ARG A 11 -0.20 5.67 -33.86
CA ARG A 11 0.48 5.52 -32.56
C ARG A 11 1.63 4.53 -32.65
N PHE A 12 2.66 4.76 -31.87
CA PHE A 12 3.76 3.82 -31.69
C PHE A 12 4.23 3.82 -30.23
N ARG A 13 4.95 2.77 -29.83
CA ARG A 13 5.63 2.69 -28.54
C ARG A 13 7.02 2.14 -28.73
N ILE A 14 8.00 2.80 -28.13
CA ILE A 14 9.40 2.43 -28.26
C ILE A 14 10.11 2.60 -26.94
N GLY A 15 10.87 1.57 -26.53
CA GLY A 15 11.70 1.62 -25.34
C GLY A 15 13.07 2.21 -25.67
N ILE A 16 13.33 3.43 -25.20
CA ILE A 16 14.61 4.12 -25.41
C ILE A 16 15.40 4.09 -24.10
N PRO A 17 16.63 3.53 -24.08
CA PRO A 17 17.52 3.71 -22.96
C PRO A 17 18.04 5.15 -22.97
N SER A 18 17.78 5.90 -21.90
CA SER A 18 18.12 7.33 -21.82
C SER A 18 18.28 7.80 -20.38
N SER A 19 19.05 8.85 -20.21
CA SER A 19 19.04 9.73 -19.03
C SER A 19 18.18 10.97 -19.30
N ILE A 20 17.73 11.66 -18.26
CA ILE A 20 17.00 12.93 -18.42
C ILE A 20 17.87 13.92 -19.19
N GLY A 21 17.29 14.55 -20.21
CA GLY A 21 17.99 15.53 -21.05
C GLY A 21 18.73 14.95 -22.26
N ASP A 22 18.84 13.63 -22.38
CA ASP A 22 19.39 13.01 -23.59
C ASP A 22 18.58 13.44 -24.82
N LYS A 23 19.26 13.87 -25.88
CA LYS A 23 18.61 14.30 -27.11
C LYS A 23 17.95 13.12 -27.81
N LEU A 24 16.72 13.32 -28.25
CA LEU A 24 15.96 12.33 -28.99
C LEU A 24 15.71 12.82 -30.41
N GLU A 25 15.73 11.88 -31.34
CA GLU A 25 15.42 12.09 -32.74
C GLU A 25 14.51 10.93 -33.19
N VAL A 26 13.36 11.27 -33.78
CA VAL A 26 12.42 10.31 -34.35
C VAL A 26 12.34 10.54 -35.84
N GLN A 27 12.65 9.51 -36.61
CA GLN A 27 12.55 9.52 -38.07
C GLN A 27 11.33 8.70 -38.50
N LEU A 28 10.44 9.30 -39.29
CA LEU A 28 9.26 8.64 -39.84
C LEU A 28 9.48 8.37 -41.32
N TYR A 29 9.03 7.21 -41.80
CA TYR A 29 9.17 6.77 -43.19
C TYR A 29 7.81 6.48 -43.81
N ASP A 30 7.69 6.68 -45.12
CA ASP A 30 6.43 6.51 -45.89
C ASP A 30 6.03 5.06 -46.15
N GLN A 31 6.91 4.11 -45.84
CA GLN A 31 6.70 2.68 -46.07
C GLN A 31 6.81 1.89 -44.76
N PRO A 32 5.97 0.85 -44.56
CA PRO A 32 6.15 -0.08 -43.45
C PRO A 32 7.41 -0.93 -43.67
N ASP A 33 7.99 -1.43 -42.58
CA ASP A 33 9.05 -2.45 -42.63
C ASP A 33 10.31 -2.07 -43.41
N VAL A 34 10.63 -0.78 -43.46
CA VAL A 34 11.89 -0.26 -44.04
C VAL A 34 13.12 -0.50 -43.17
N VAL A 35 13.08 -1.53 -42.32
CA VAL A 35 14.17 -1.92 -41.42
C VAL A 35 14.40 -3.42 -41.50
N ASP A 36 15.65 -3.85 -41.36
CA ASP A 36 16.02 -5.26 -41.41
C ASP A 36 15.54 -6.05 -40.16
N SER A 37 15.35 -5.38 -39.04
CA SER A 37 14.78 -5.97 -37.82
C SER A 37 14.12 -4.92 -36.92
N TYR A 38 13.12 -5.35 -36.15
CA TYR A 38 12.58 -4.60 -35.01
C TYR A 38 13.14 -5.11 -33.68
N ASP A 39 14.02 -6.11 -33.71
CA ASP A 39 14.60 -6.70 -32.52
C ASP A 39 15.64 -5.73 -31.92
N PRO A 40 15.41 -5.21 -30.70
CA PRO A 40 16.34 -4.30 -30.05
C PRO A 40 17.75 -4.88 -29.87
N GLU A 41 17.92 -6.21 -29.86
CA GLU A 41 19.22 -6.86 -29.70
C GLU A 41 19.97 -7.01 -31.04
N LYS A 42 19.26 -7.05 -32.17
CA LYS A 42 19.85 -7.20 -33.52
C LYS A 42 20.11 -5.85 -34.19
N GLY A 43 19.57 -4.77 -33.64
CA GLY A 43 19.59 -3.45 -34.27
C GLY A 43 18.43 -3.27 -35.24
N CYS A 44 18.35 -2.10 -35.86
CA CYS A 44 17.36 -1.82 -36.90
C CYS A 44 17.96 -0.92 -37.97
N ASN A 45 18.63 -1.53 -38.94
CA ASN A 45 19.23 -0.78 -40.02
C ASN A 45 18.15 -0.43 -41.04
N ILE A 46 18.10 0.83 -41.44
CA ILE A 46 17.17 1.31 -42.46
C ILE A 46 17.58 0.71 -43.81
N THR A 47 16.64 0.07 -44.51
CA THR A 47 16.88 -0.65 -45.77
C THR A 47 16.56 0.18 -47.02
N VAL A 48 16.03 1.38 -46.81
CA VAL A 48 15.69 2.36 -47.86
C VAL A 48 16.62 3.57 -47.77
N ASP A 49 16.66 4.37 -48.82
CA ASP A 49 17.39 5.64 -48.77
C ASP A 49 16.60 6.75 -48.05
N ASP A 50 17.27 7.87 -47.81
CA ASP A 50 16.71 9.02 -47.09
C ASP A 50 15.54 9.71 -47.83
N SER A 51 15.29 9.42 -49.11
CA SER A 51 14.15 10.00 -49.84
C SER A 51 12.80 9.49 -49.35
N HIS A 52 12.80 8.36 -48.63
CA HIS A 52 11.63 7.77 -47.99
C HIS A 52 11.35 8.34 -46.58
N ARG A 53 12.24 9.17 -46.03
CA ARG A 53 12.02 9.82 -44.72
C ARG A 53 11.03 10.98 -44.89
N VAL A 54 9.84 10.82 -44.34
CA VAL A 54 8.78 11.84 -44.41
C VAL A 54 8.92 12.91 -43.35
N GLU A 55 9.45 12.58 -42.17
CA GLU A 55 9.53 13.52 -41.06
C GLU A 55 10.73 13.25 -40.15
N LEU A 56 11.26 14.33 -39.60
CA LEU A 56 12.30 14.34 -38.58
C LEU A 56 11.79 15.11 -37.37
N ILE A 57 11.46 14.41 -36.29
CA ILE A 57 11.00 15.01 -35.04
C ILE A 57 12.19 15.06 -34.08
N ASN A 58 12.73 16.26 -33.89
CA ASN A 58 13.83 16.54 -32.95
C ASN A 58 13.54 17.75 -32.06
N LYS A 59 12.28 18.19 -32.04
CA LYS A 59 11.75 19.27 -31.21
C LYS A 59 10.44 18.87 -30.58
N TRP A 60 10.11 19.49 -29.45
CA TRP A 60 8.80 19.35 -28.82
C TRP A 60 7.72 20.05 -29.67
N GLY A 61 6.59 19.35 -29.84
CA GLY A 61 5.41 19.86 -30.55
C GLY A 61 4.56 20.80 -29.68
N GLU A 62 3.32 20.99 -30.10
CA GLU A 62 2.35 21.81 -29.36
C GLU A 62 2.04 21.24 -27.98
N GLY A 63 2.04 22.11 -26.98
CA GLY A 63 1.85 21.74 -25.58
C GLY A 63 0.42 21.97 -25.09
N VAL A 64 -0.03 21.13 -24.16
CA VAL A 64 -1.36 21.27 -23.53
C VAL A 64 -1.44 22.44 -22.55
N ILE A 65 -0.29 22.96 -22.09
CA ILE A 65 -0.23 24.11 -21.21
C ILE A 65 -0.08 25.36 -22.06
N PRO A 66 -1.05 26.29 -22.05
CA PRO A 66 -1.01 27.47 -22.90
C PRO A 66 0.09 28.45 -22.47
N ASP A 67 0.42 29.39 -23.36
CA ASP A 67 1.31 30.51 -23.04
C ASP A 67 0.76 31.30 -21.85
N GLY A 68 1.63 31.64 -20.90
CA GLY A 68 1.24 32.26 -19.63
C GLY A 68 0.55 31.32 -18.65
N GLY A 69 0.46 30.02 -18.95
CA GLY A 69 -0.09 29.00 -18.04
C GLY A 69 0.63 29.00 -16.68
N LYS A 70 -0.13 28.80 -15.61
CA LYS A 70 0.35 28.89 -14.22
C LYS A 70 0.31 27.55 -13.51
N ASP A 71 1.25 27.34 -12.58
CA ASP A 71 1.19 26.20 -11.68
C ASP A 71 -0.03 26.35 -10.74
N PRO A 72 -0.87 25.31 -10.57
CA PRO A 72 -2.06 25.41 -9.74
C PRO A 72 -1.75 25.55 -8.25
N VAL A 73 -0.54 25.19 -7.79
CA VAL A 73 -0.12 25.27 -6.39
C VAL A 73 0.56 26.60 -6.10
N THR A 74 1.53 27.02 -6.93
CA THR A 74 2.32 28.23 -6.65
C THR A 74 1.77 29.50 -7.31
N GLY A 75 0.94 29.37 -8.36
CA GLY A 75 0.44 30.49 -9.15
C GLY A 75 1.48 31.15 -10.06
N GLU A 76 2.71 30.62 -10.12
CA GLU A 76 3.77 31.12 -10.97
C GLU A 76 3.56 30.75 -12.44
N VAL A 77 4.00 31.60 -13.35
CA VAL A 77 3.96 31.30 -14.80
C VAL A 77 4.98 30.21 -15.11
N VAL A 78 4.49 29.06 -15.58
CA VAL A 78 5.30 27.87 -15.88
C VAL A 78 5.51 27.62 -17.37
N CYS A 79 4.78 28.32 -18.23
CA CYS A 79 4.95 28.25 -19.68
C CYS A 79 5.04 29.64 -20.30
N GLN A 80 6.09 29.84 -21.10
CA GLN A 80 6.35 31.07 -21.86
C GLN A 80 6.66 30.69 -23.31
N SER A 81 5.66 30.16 -24.01
CA SER A 81 5.80 29.72 -25.40
C SER A 81 4.47 29.83 -26.12
N ALA A 82 4.46 30.53 -27.25
CA ALA A 82 3.25 30.83 -28.03
C ALA A 82 2.48 29.58 -28.49
N GLY A 83 3.16 28.43 -28.62
CA GLY A 83 2.52 27.16 -28.94
C GLY A 83 2.38 26.20 -27.76
N GLY A 84 2.49 26.73 -26.54
CA GLY A 84 2.34 26.01 -25.29
C GLY A 84 3.56 25.18 -24.88
N CYS A 85 3.41 24.51 -23.74
CA CYS A 85 4.42 23.63 -23.15
C CYS A 85 3.84 22.25 -22.86
N SER A 86 4.61 21.21 -23.14
CA SER A 86 4.35 19.86 -22.63
C SER A 86 4.83 19.76 -21.19
N LYS A 87 4.16 18.96 -20.35
CA LYS A 87 4.53 18.76 -18.94
C LYS A 87 4.79 17.29 -18.64
N PHE A 88 5.90 17.01 -17.96
CA PHE A 88 6.18 15.71 -17.36
C PHE A 88 6.88 15.91 -16.01
N GLN A 89 6.36 15.32 -14.93
CA GLN A 89 6.93 15.39 -13.57
C GLN A 89 7.44 16.79 -13.17
N ASN A 90 6.58 17.82 -13.34
CA ASN A 90 6.88 19.24 -13.06
C ASN A 90 8.00 19.89 -13.89
N GLN A 91 8.50 19.22 -14.92
CA GLN A 91 9.30 19.87 -15.97
C GLN A 91 8.40 20.27 -17.13
N TYR A 92 8.70 21.43 -17.72
CA TYR A 92 7.95 22.05 -18.80
C TYR A 92 8.84 22.13 -20.04
N TYR A 93 8.33 21.64 -21.16
CA TYR A 93 9.04 21.57 -22.44
C TYR A 93 8.33 22.48 -23.46
N PRO A 94 8.89 23.67 -23.74
CA PRO A 94 8.30 24.60 -24.71
C PRO A 94 8.21 24.01 -26.10
N LYS A 95 7.17 24.38 -26.87
CA LYS A 95 7.14 24.14 -28.33
C LYS A 95 8.44 24.61 -28.97
N ASP A 96 8.93 23.86 -29.96
CA ASP A 96 10.13 24.11 -30.75
C ASP A 96 11.47 24.00 -29.99
N SER A 97 11.44 23.73 -28.67
CA SER A 97 12.65 23.39 -27.92
C SER A 97 13.17 22.00 -28.31
N PRO A 98 14.48 21.70 -28.14
CA PRO A 98 15.04 20.40 -28.48
C PRO A 98 14.29 19.25 -27.81
N LEU A 99 13.96 18.21 -28.59
CA LEU A 99 13.35 17.00 -28.05
C LEU A 99 14.39 16.27 -27.21
N THR A 100 14.09 16.13 -25.93
CA THR A 100 14.95 15.46 -24.96
C THR A 100 14.15 14.45 -24.16
N ALA A 101 14.82 13.43 -23.63
CA ALA A 101 14.18 12.44 -22.78
C ALA A 101 13.70 13.11 -21.48
N PRO A 102 12.39 13.07 -21.17
CA PRO A 102 11.85 13.68 -19.96
C PRO A 102 12.05 12.82 -18.71
N ALA A 103 12.51 11.57 -18.88
CA ALA A 103 12.72 10.58 -17.84
C ALA A 103 13.92 9.71 -18.14
N GLU A 104 14.52 9.17 -17.08
CA GLU A 104 15.51 8.10 -17.19
C GLU A 104 14.83 6.76 -17.42
N GLY A 105 15.51 5.84 -18.10
CA GLY A 105 15.03 4.48 -18.25
C GLY A 105 16.00 3.57 -18.97
N PHE A 106 15.87 2.26 -18.73
CA PHE A 106 16.69 1.23 -19.37
C PHE A 106 16.21 0.84 -20.78
N GLY A 107 15.16 1.49 -21.30
CA GLY A 107 14.64 1.22 -22.64
C GLY A 107 14.01 -0.15 -22.84
N HIS A 108 13.64 -0.85 -21.77
CA HIS A 108 12.92 -2.12 -21.84
C HIS A 108 11.41 -1.89 -21.98
N ILE A 109 10.77 -2.63 -22.89
CA ILE A 109 9.31 -2.60 -23.05
C ILE A 109 8.66 -3.36 -21.88
N ARG A 110 7.59 -2.79 -21.32
CA ARG A 110 6.81 -3.41 -20.23
C ARG A 110 6.33 -4.81 -20.63
N GLN A 111 6.24 -5.71 -19.66
CA GLN A 111 5.73 -7.08 -19.83
C GLN A 111 6.49 -7.96 -20.86
N THR A 112 7.71 -7.60 -21.23
CA THR A 112 8.53 -8.44 -22.14
C THR A 112 9.38 -9.46 -21.39
N PRO A 113 9.77 -10.58 -22.02
CA PRO A 113 10.77 -11.49 -21.47
C PRO A 113 12.13 -10.82 -21.18
N SER A 114 12.52 -9.82 -21.97
CA SER A 114 13.76 -9.05 -21.76
C SER A 114 13.70 -8.27 -20.44
N LEU A 115 12.63 -7.50 -20.20
CA LEU A 115 12.43 -6.79 -18.93
C LEU A 115 12.41 -7.76 -17.74
N ARG A 116 11.67 -8.88 -17.84
CA ARG A 116 11.61 -9.87 -16.76
C ARG A 116 12.99 -10.47 -16.44
N ARG A 117 13.81 -10.75 -17.46
CA ARG A 117 15.19 -11.22 -17.28
C ARG A 117 16.06 -10.16 -16.61
N PHE A 118 15.98 -8.91 -17.06
CA PHE A 118 16.69 -7.80 -16.44
C PHE A 118 16.31 -7.62 -14.96
N MET A 119 15.00 -7.56 -14.67
CA MET A 119 14.51 -7.43 -13.30
C MET A 119 14.99 -8.57 -12.41
N ASN A 120 14.90 -9.83 -12.87
CA ASN A 120 15.41 -10.97 -12.09
C ASN A 120 16.91 -10.86 -11.78
N LEU A 121 17.73 -10.43 -12.76
CA LEU A 121 19.16 -10.23 -12.54
C LEU A 121 19.43 -9.08 -11.58
N ALA A 122 18.77 -7.94 -11.77
CA ALA A 122 18.91 -6.77 -10.91
C ALA A 122 18.48 -7.10 -9.47
N SER A 123 17.35 -7.81 -9.30
CA SER A 123 16.89 -8.32 -8.02
C SER A 123 17.97 -9.18 -7.36
N ASN A 124 18.60 -10.12 -8.07
CA ASN A 124 19.69 -10.93 -7.49
C ASN A 124 20.89 -10.10 -6.99
N ILE A 125 21.16 -8.93 -7.59
CA ILE A 125 22.27 -8.05 -7.18
C ILE A 125 21.92 -7.32 -5.88
N ILE A 126 20.68 -6.86 -5.72
CA ILE A 126 20.23 -6.10 -4.54
C ILE A 126 19.66 -6.99 -3.43
N ASP A 127 19.33 -8.24 -3.74
CA ASP A 127 18.70 -9.21 -2.83
C ASP A 127 19.39 -9.29 -1.46
N PRO A 128 20.74 -9.33 -1.34
CA PRO A 128 21.39 -9.39 -0.03
C PRO A 128 21.07 -8.21 0.90
N GLY A 129 20.67 -7.07 0.34
CA GLY A 129 20.23 -5.88 1.09
C GLY A 129 18.72 -5.81 1.33
N ASP A 130 17.93 -6.73 0.78
CA ASP A 130 16.48 -6.76 0.98
C ASP A 130 16.15 -7.10 2.45
N PRO A 131 15.36 -6.28 3.17
CA PRO A 131 14.94 -6.55 4.54
C PRO A 131 14.30 -7.93 4.75
N VAL A 132 13.69 -8.53 3.72
CA VAL A 132 13.09 -9.86 3.81
C VAL A 132 14.12 -10.93 4.15
N ASN A 133 15.36 -10.80 3.69
CA ASN A 133 16.44 -11.74 3.98
C ASN A 133 16.88 -11.69 5.45
N PHE A 134 16.64 -10.57 6.12
CA PHE A 134 16.92 -10.39 7.55
C PHE A 134 15.76 -10.81 8.45
N SER A 135 14.56 -10.96 7.89
CA SER A 135 13.34 -11.21 8.65
C SER A 135 13.33 -12.50 9.48
N PRO A 136 13.91 -13.64 9.03
CA PRO A 136 14.00 -14.82 9.87
C PRO A 136 14.83 -14.58 11.14
N TYR A 137 15.79 -13.65 11.10
CA TYR A 137 16.67 -13.33 12.23
C TYR A 137 16.02 -12.42 13.27
N TYR A 138 14.82 -11.90 13.01
CA TYR A 138 14.07 -11.17 14.03
C TYR A 138 13.64 -12.11 15.17
N ALA A 139 13.35 -13.38 14.88
CA ALA A 139 12.78 -14.31 15.87
C ALA A 139 13.12 -15.80 15.67
N LEU A 140 13.23 -16.25 14.42
CA LEU A 140 13.22 -17.68 14.06
C LEU A 140 14.63 -18.26 13.98
N ARG A 141 15.62 -17.43 13.62
CA ARG A 141 17.02 -17.82 13.48
C ARG A 141 17.92 -16.97 14.37
N PRO A 142 18.97 -17.55 14.96
CA PRO A 142 19.96 -16.77 15.69
C PRO A 142 20.77 -15.90 14.74
N MET A 143 21.12 -14.70 15.18
CA MET A 143 22.06 -13.80 14.53
C MET A 143 23.04 -13.30 15.58
N THR A 144 24.29 -13.07 15.19
CA THR A 144 25.30 -12.49 16.07
C THR A 144 25.44 -10.99 15.84
N ASP A 145 25.77 -10.25 16.88
CA ASP A 145 26.18 -8.85 16.78
C ASP A 145 27.61 -8.74 16.16
N PRO A 146 28.14 -7.53 15.94
CA PRO A 146 29.50 -7.35 15.41
C PRO A 146 30.62 -7.93 16.29
N ASN A 147 30.35 -8.26 17.56
CA ASN A 147 31.30 -8.87 18.49
C ASN A 147 31.20 -10.41 18.48
N GLY A 148 30.26 -10.99 17.73
CA GLY A 148 30.01 -12.43 17.70
C GLY A 148 29.01 -12.92 18.76
N GLU A 149 28.41 -12.02 19.54
CA GLU A 149 27.45 -12.40 20.59
C GLU A 149 26.07 -12.64 20.00
N VAL A 150 25.41 -13.73 20.41
CA VAL A 150 24.06 -14.07 19.90
C VAL A 150 23.06 -13.01 20.37
N MET A 151 22.43 -12.34 19.40
CA MET A 151 21.40 -11.36 19.69
C MET A 151 20.11 -12.03 20.18
N PRO A 152 19.44 -11.48 21.20
CA PRO A 152 18.15 -11.99 21.62
C PRO A 152 17.07 -11.71 20.57
N PRO A 153 16.02 -12.55 20.47
CA PRO A 153 14.88 -12.32 19.59
C PRO A 153 14.27 -10.92 19.79
N LYS A 154 13.80 -10.31 18.70
CA LYS A 154 13.26 -8.95 18.65
C LYS A 154 11.74 -8.97 18.47
N GLY A 155 11.09 -7.94 18.99
CA GLY A 155 9.70 -7.69 18.65
C GLY A 155 9.63 -7.10 17.25
N MET A 156 8.66 -7.55 16.45
CA MET A 156 8.36 -6.98 15.13
C MET A 156 6.86 -6.79 14.99
N LEU A 157 6.45 -5.59 14.57
CA LEU A 157 5.08 -5.28 14.20
C LEU A 157 5.11 -4.81 12.76
N ASN A 158 4.63 -5.65 11.85
CA ASN A 158 4.49 -5.30 10.44
C ASN A 158 3.08 -4.81 10.16
N VAL A 159 2.95 -3.52 9.87
CA VAL A 159 1.69 -2.88 9.49
C VAL A 159 1.73 -2.61 8.01
N VAL A 160 0.79 -3.18 7.28
CA VAL A 160 0.59 -2.90 5.85
C VAL A 160 -0.79 -2.27 5.69
N THR A 161 -0.93 -1.24 4.87
CA THR A 161 -2.24 -0.62 4.61
C THR A 161 -2.87 -1.28 3.39
N VAL A 162 -4.12 -1.72 3.53
CA VAL A 162 -4.83 -2.46 2.50
C VAL A 162 -4.95 -1.57 1.25
N GLY A 163 -4.61 -2.13 0.09
CA GLY A 163 -4.67 -1.42 -1.19
C GLY A 163 -3.61 -0.36 -1.43
N ASP A 164 -2.52 -0.36 -0.65
CA ASP A 164 -1.38 0.50 -0.91
C ASP A 164 -0.84 0.29 -2.34
N MET A 165 -0.99 1.33 -3.15
CA MET A 165 -0.59 1.36 -4.56
C MET A 165 0.89 1.72 -4.76
N ASN A 166 1.55 2.25 -3.73
CA ASN A 166 2.95 2.67 -3.77
C ASN A 166 3.87 1.56 -3.27
N VAL A 167 3.48 0.87 -2.20
CA VAL A 167 4.18 -0.28 -1.64
C VAL A 167 3.28 -1.51 -1.78
N PRO A 168 3.56 -2.39 -2.76
CA PRO A 168 2.70 -3.54 -3.02
C PRO A 168 2.44 -4.38 -1.76
N LEU A 169 1.16 -4.62 -1.46
CA LEU A 169 0.75 -5.32 -0.24
C LEU A 169 1.39 -6.72 -0.11
N ASN A 170 1.58 -7.39 -1.24
CA ASN A 170 2.23 -8.69 -1.30
C ASN A 170 3.68 -8.67 -0.75
N SER A 171 4.40 -7.56 -0.84
CA SER A 171 5.75 -7.40 -0.28
C SER A 171 5.72 -7.43 1.25
N GLY A 172 4.83 -6.65 1.86
CA GLY A 172 4.69 -6.67 3.32
C GLY A 172 4.11 -7.99 3.84
N ILE A 173 3.19 -8.62 3.10
CA ILE A 173 2.71 -9.98 3.40
C ILE A 173 3.85 -11.01 3.31
N ALA A 174 4.74 -10.91 2.33
CA ALA A 174 5.91 -11.76 2.22
C ALA A 174 6.87 -11.59 3.42
N LEU A 175 7.10 -10.35 3.86
CA LEU A 175 7.85 -10.05 5.08
C LEU A 175 7.24 -10.78 6.29
N GLY A 176 5.92 -10.69 6.46
CA GLY A 176 5.18 -11.38 7.53
C GLY A 176 5.30 -12.90 7.47
N ARG A 177 5.26 -13.50 6.27
CA ARG A 177 5.47 -14.95 6.08
C ARG A 177 6.86 -15.37 6.53
N VAL A 178 7.89 -14.66 6.06
CA VAL A 178 9.30 -14.99 6.32
C VAL A 178 9.67 -14.75 7.79
N ALA A 179 9.09 -13.74 8.43
CA ALA A 179 9.22 -13.50 9.87
C ALA A 179 8.44 -14.50 10.74
N GLY A 180 7.57 -15.33 10.14
CA GLY A 180 6.72 -16.29 10.86
C GLY A 180 5.45 -15.68 11.47
N ALA A 181 5.16 -14.39 11.24
CA ALA A 181 3.94 -13.72 11.72
C ALA A 181 2.69 -14.07 10.91
N LEU A 182 2.86 -14.65 9.71
CA LEU A 182 1.77 -15.10 8.86
C LEU A 182 1.99 -16.57 8.43
N PRO A 183 1.33 -17.53 9.08
CA PRO A 183 1.50 -18.93 8.75
C PRO A 183 0.73 -19.29 7.48
N PHE A 184 1.29 -20.22 6.72
CA PHE A 184 0.73 -20.65 5.43
C PHE A 184 0.72 -22.18 5.28
N LEU A 185 1.32 -22.91 6.22
CA LEU A 185 1.25 -24.37 6.26
C LEU A 185 0.04 -24.82 7.10
N LEU A 186 -0.51 -25.97 6.70
CA LEU A 186 -1.60 -26.65 7.40
C LEU A 186 -1.11 -27.21 8.75
N PRO A 187 -2.01 -27.42 9.74
CA PRO A 187 -1.62 -27.91 11.06
C PRO A 187 -0.78 -29.20 11.05
N ASP A 188 -1.10 -30.16 10.18
CA ASP A 188 -0.42 -31.46 10.06
C ASP A 188 1.01 -31.36 9.49
N ALA A 189 1.37 -30.21 8.91
CA ALA A 189 2.69 -29.99 8.34
C ALA A 189 3.80 -29.93 9.39
N ALA A 190 3.48 -29.64 10.67
CA ALA A 190 4.47 -29.66 11.74
C ALA A 190 5.06 -31.06 11.95
N GLU A 191 4.24 -32.11 11.85
CA GLU A 191 4.69 -33.50 11.99
C GLU A 191 5.43 -33.97 10.74
N ARG A 192 4.93 -33.61 9.56
CA ARG A 192 5.52 -34.00 8.26
C ARG A 192 6.83 -33.29 7.98
N TYR A 193 6.94 -32.02 8.40
CA TYR A 193 8.08 -31.15 8.14
C TYR A 193 8.48 -30.35 9.39
N PRO A 194 9.08 -31.00 10.42
CA PRO A 194 9.40 -30.35 11.69
C PRO A 194 10.24 -29.06 11.58
N ALA A 195 11.12 -28.97 10.57
CA ALA A 195 11.94 -27.80 10.30
C ALA A 195 11.14 -26.55 9.87
N TYR A 196 9.86 -26.70 9.55
CA TYR A 196 8.96 -25.63 9.12
C TYR A 196 7.84 -25.35 10.14
N ALA A 197 7.97 -25.83 11.37
CA ALA A 197 6.98 -25.61 12.44
C ALA A 197 6.64 -24.11 12.64
N ASP A 198 7.59 -23.21 12.38
CA ASP A 198 7.40 -21.76 12.46
C ASP A 198 6.35 -21.19 11.51
N TYR A 199 6.04 -21.89 10.42
CA TYR A 199 5.12 -21.44 9.38
C TYR A 199 3.77 -22.17 9.41
N VAL A 200 3.59 -23.03 10.43
CA VAL A 200 2.38 -23.84 10.63
C VAL A 200 1.29 -23.02 11.30
N THR A 201 0.09 -23.15 10.78
CA THR A 201 -1.12 -22.58 11.38
C THR A 201 -1.51 -23.44 12.59
N PRO A 202 -1.69 -22.87 13.79
CA PRO A 202 -2.16 -23.64 14.94
C PRO A 202 -3.59 -24.16 14.69
N SER A 203 -3.89 -25.37 15.16
CA SER A 203 -5.14 -26.08 14.84
C SER A 203 -6.38 -25.27 15.22
N ALA A 204 -6.35 -24.59 16.36
CA ALA A 204 -7.45 -23.75 16.83
C ALA A 204 -7.72 -22.55 15.90
N LEU A 205 -6.68 -21.91 15.38
CA LEU A 205 -6.84 -20.80 14.42
C LEU A 205 -7.33 -21.31 13.07
N TYR A 206 -6.78 -22.42 12.58
CA TYR A 206 -7.22 -23.05 11.33
C TYR A 206 -8.71 -23.41 11.38
N ALA A 207 -9.17 -24.00 12.49
CA ALA A 207 -10.58 -24.30 12.71
C ALA A 207 -11.44 -23.02 12.78
N ALA A 208 -10.97 -21.99 13.49
CA ALA A 208 -11.68 -20.71 13.59
C ALA A 208 -11.85 -20.03 12.22
N LEU A 209 -10.87 -20.18 11.31
CA LEU A 209 -10.93 -19.65 9.95
C LEU A 209 -11.71 -20.54 8.98
N GLY A 210 -12.40 -21.58 9.45
CA GLY A 210 -13.19 -22.46 8.58
C GLY A 210 -12.36 -23.43 7.75
N GLY A 211 -11.18 -23.82 8.25
CA GLY A 211 -10.32 -24.79 7.58
C GLY A 211 -9.41 -24.17 6.50
N VAL A 212 -9.01 -22.93 6.67
CA VAL A 212 -7.97 -22.29 5.85
C VAL A 212 -6.86 -21.69 6.71
N THR A 213 -5.67 -21.56 6.15
CA THR A 213 -4.57 -20.85 6.82
C THR A 213 -4.78 -19.34 6.75
N PRO A 214 -4.21 -18.53 7.67
CA PRO A 214 -4.26 -17.07 7.59
C PRO A 214 -3.82 -16.53 6.22
N ASN A 215 -2.75 -17.10 5.66
CA ASN A 215 -2.31 -16.73 4.33
C ASN A 215 -3.35 -17.04 3.24
N ARG A 216 -4.02 -18.19 3.35
CA ARG A 216 -5.07 -18.56 2.40
C ARG A 216 -6.28 -17.65 2.52
N ALA A 217 -6.67 -17.24 3.74
CA ALA A 217 -7.72 -16.26 3.98
C ALA A 217 -7.43 -14.92 3.27
N LEU A 218 -6.19 -14.42 3.33
CA LEU A 218 -5.78 -13.22 2.59
C LEU A 218 -5.89 -13.37 1.06
N ILE A 219 -5.59 -14.56 0.54
CA ILE A 219 -5.69 -14.84 -0.91
C ILE A 219 -7.15 -14.92 -1.33
N ASP A 220 -7.97 -15.65 -0.59
CA ASP A 220 -9.39 -15.86 -0.89
C ASP A 220 -10.21 -14.57 -0.77
N ALA A 221 -9.80 -13.67 0.14
CA ALA A 221 -10.37 -12.33 0.27
C ALA A 221 -9.80 -11.31 -0.73
N HIS A 222 -8.91 -11.73 -1.65
CA HIS A 222 -8.22 -10.85 -2.61
C HIS A 222 -7.40 -9.70 -1.98
N VAL A 223 -7.09 -9.79 -0.69
CA VAL A 223 -6.31 -8.78 0.03
C VAL A 223 -4.90 -8.72 -0.54
N VAL A 224 -4.26 -9.88 -0.78
CA VAL A 224 -2.90 -9.94 -1.37
C VAL A 224 -2.80 -9.21 -2.72
N GLU A 225 -3.88 -9.23 -3.51
CA GLU A 225 -3.98 -8.49 -4.78
C GLU A 225 -4.09 -7.00 -4.50
N GLY A 226 -5.00 -6.59 -3.61
CA GLY A 226 -5.13 -5.20 -3.15
C GLY A 226 -5.54 -4.22 -4.25
N VAL A 227 -6.09 -4.69 -5.37
CA VAL A 227 -6.48 -3.85 -6.50
C VAL A 227 -7.97 -3.53 -6.45
N ASN A 228 -8.28 -2.35 -5.92
CA ASN A 228 -9.65 -1.86 -5.73
C ASN A 228 -10.48 -1.82 -7.03
N ARG A 229 -9.84 -1.48 -8.16
CA ARG A 229 -10.48 -1.39 -9.49
C ARG A 229 -11.05 -2.70 -10.02
N LEU A 230 -10.72 -3.83 -9.40
CA LEU A 230 -11.27 -5.13 -9.76
C LEU A 230 -12.58 -5.45 -9.03
N ALA A 231 -13.03 -4.59 -8.10
CA ALA A 231 -14.31 -4.69 -7.39
C ALA A 231 -14.56 -6.10 -6.80
N ARG A 232 -13.52 -6.69 -6.20
CA ARG A 232 -13.56 -8.07 -5.66
C ARG A 232 -14.44 -8.20 -4.41
N ALA A 233 -14.62 -7.11 -3.67
CA ALA A 233 -15.21 -7.10 -2.34
C ALA A 233 -16.35 -6.07 -2.23
N GLU A 234 -17.11 -5.87 -3.32
CA GLU A 234 -18.25 -4.95 -3.36
C GLU A 234 -19.22 -5.16 -2.17
N PRO A 235 -19.61 -4.11 -1.44
CA PRO A 235 -20.56 -4.19 -0.32
C PRO A 235 -21.86 -4.89 -0.69
N ALA A 236 -22.50 -5.55 0.28
CA ALA A 236 -23.82 -6.15 0.04
C ALA A 236 -24.92 -5.10 -0.15
N ASP A 237 -24.75 -3.91 0.45
CA ASP A 237 -25.64 -2.76 0.29
C ASP A 237 -24.80 -1.52 -0.02
N LEU A 238 -24.90 -0.99 -1.24
CA LEU A 238 -24.14 0.22 -1.61
C LEU A 238 -24.61 1.47 -0.84
N ASN A 239 -25.79 1.43 -0.21
CA ASN A 239 -26.26 2.53 0.62
C ASN A 239 -25.64 2.54 2.03
N SER A 240 -24.99 1.45 2.44
CA SER A 240 -24.30 1.41 3.73
C SER A 240 -22.97 2.16 3.71
N CYS A 241 -22.45 2.51 2.53
CA CYS A 241 -21.24 3.32 2.38
C CYS A 241 -21.49 4.77 2.77
N GLN A 242 -20.98 5.17 3.92
CA GLN A 242 -21.05 6.53 4.45
C GLN A 242 -19.62 7.07 4.67
N PRO A 243 -19.44 8.40 4.62
CA PRO A 243 -18.16 8.99 4.98
C PRO A 243 -17.83 8.66 6.46
N ASN A 244 -16.57 8.34 6.73
CA ASN A 244 -16.04 8.19 8.08
C ASN A 244 -15.92 9.57 8.75
N GLU A 245 -17.04 10.13 9.17
CA GLU A 245 -17.13 11.46 9.76
C GLU A 245 -18.03 11.40 11.01
N VAL A 246 -17.65 12.16 12.04
CA VAL A 246 -18.51 12.32 13.22
C VAL A 246 -19.84 12.98 12.84
N PRO A 247 -20.93 12.79 13.61
CA PRO A 247 -22.19 13.45 13.30
C PRO A 247 -22.08 14.97 13.34
N VAL A 248 -22.71 15.67 12.39
CA VAL A 248 -22.71 17.15 12.26
C VAL A 248 -23.08 17.89 13.55
N THR A 249 -23.91 17.27 14.38
CA THR A 249 -24.38 17.84 15.66
C THR A 249 -23.34 17.76 16.79
N ALA A 250 -22.25 17.02 16.61
CA ALA A 250 -21.33 16.65 17.68
C ALA A 250 -20.18 17.67 17.86
N ASP A 251 -19.68 18.30 16.78
CA ASP A 251 -18.51 19.18 16.87
C ASP A 251 -18.51 20.31 15.84
N VAL A 252 -18.46 21.56 16.32
CA VAL A 252 -18.39 22.77 15.48
C VAL A 252 -17.02 22.89 14.80
N VAL A 253 -15.97 22.27 15.34
CA VAL A 253 -14.62 22.27 14.74
C VAL A 253 -14.58 21.41 13.49
N CYS A 254 -15.25 20.25 13.52
CA CYS A 254 -15.30 19.32 12.38
C CYS A 254 -16.29 19.75 11.30
N HIS A 255 -17.34 20.46 11.72
CA HIS A 255 -18.39 20.96 10.84
C HIS A 255 -18.52 22.48 11.01
N PRO A 256 -17.54 23.28 10.56
CA PRO A 256 -17.63 24.73 10.64
C PRO A 256 -18.85 25.25 9.87
N ASN A 257 -19.31 26.43 10.25
CA ASN A 257 -20.39 27.10 9.54
C ASN A 257 -19.92 27.49 8.14
N CYS A 258 -20.81 27.37 7.16
CA CYS A 258 -20.57 27.75 5.77
C CYS A 258 -21.84 28.34 5.15
N THR A 259 -21.70 28.84 3.92
CA THR A 259 -22.85 29.19 3.07
C THR A 259 -22.65 28.58 1.69
N ASP A 260 -23.74 28.46 0.91
CA ASP A 260 -23.66 27.96 -0.47
C ASP A 260 -22.74 28.81 -1.36
N THR A 261 -22.45 30.05 -0.96
CA THR A 261 -21.56 30.99 -1.67
C THR A 261 -20.16 31.11 -1.06
N ASP A 262 -19.95 30.58 0.15
CA ASP A 262 -18.66 30.65 0.86
C ASP A 262 -18.39 29.32 1.57
N MET A 263 -17.54 28.53 0.92
CA MET A 263 -17.06 27.24 1.39
C MET A 263 -15.60 27.29 1.85
N THR A 264 -15.03 28.49 2.07
CA THR A 264 -13.61 28.64 2.44
C THR A 264 -13.28 28.00 3.80
N ALA A 265 -14.29 27.84 4.66
CA ALA A 265 -14.17 27.16 5.94
C ALA A 265 -14.23 25.62 5.83
N CYS A 266 -14.73 25.07 4.72
CA CYS A 266 -14.84 23.62 4.54
C CYS A 266 -13.49 23.01 4.17
N LEU A 267 -13.20 21.84 4.71
CA LEU A 267 -12.00 21.08 4.37
C LEU A 267 -12.13 20.49 2.96
N SER A 268 -10.99 20.11 2.37
CA SER A 268 -10.99 19.40 1.08
C SER A 268 -11.85 18.14 1.17
N GLY A 269 -12.75 17.95 0.21
CA GLY A 269 -13.69 16.82 0.19
C GLY A 269 -14.97 17.03 1.00
N GLN A 270 -15.19 18.22 1.57
CA GLN A 270 -16.46 18.60 2.19
C GLN A 270 -17.31 19.50 1.28
N SER A 271 -18.63 19.49 1.51
CA SER A 271 -19.62 20.41 0.92
C SER A 271 -20.40 21.15 2.00
N CYS A 272 -20.92 22.34 1.65
CA CYS A 272 -21.83 23.04 2.55
C CYS A 272 -23.24 22.45 2.45
N VAL A 273 -23.74 21.85 3.53
CA VAL A 273 -25.08 21.28 3.61
C VAL A 273 -25.77 21.85 4.84
N ASN A 274 -26.89 22.54 4.64
CA ASN A 274 -27.66 23.19 5.71
C ASN A 274 -26.81 24.15 6.57
N GLY A 275 -25.89 24.88 5.93
CA GLY A 275 -25.02 25.86 6.60
C GLY A 275 -23.86 25.24 7.39
N ARG A 276 -23.56 23.95 7.20
CA ARG A 276 -22.46 23.23 7.84
C ARG A 276 -21.62 22.49 6.81
N CYS A 277 -20.30 22.49 7.01
CA CYS A 277 -19.41 21.65 6.21
C CYS A 277 -19.59 20.19 6.60
N VAL A 278 -19.82 19.33 5.61
CA VAL A 278 -19.99 17.88 5.80
C VAL A 278 -19.18 17.16 4.73
N ALA A 279 -18.63 15.99 5.04
CA ALA A 279 -17.96 15.15 4.08
C ALA A 279 -18.89 14.81 2.91
N ASN A 280 -18.33 14.83 1.70
CA ASN A 280 -19.08 14.43 0.53
C ASN A 280 -19.53 12.96 0.65
N PRO A 281 -20.74 12.62 0.22
CA PRO A 281 -21.17 11.24 0.16
C PRO A 281 -20.19 10.39 -0.65
N ILE A 282 -19.93 9.16 -0.21
CA ILE A 282 -19.15 8.20 -0.99
C ILE A 282 -19.96 7.85 -2.23
N SER A 283 -19.33 7.96 -3.42
CA SER A 283 -20.01 7.61 -4.66
C SER A 283 -20.31 6.11 -4.73
N SER A 284 -21.34 5.71 -5.46
CA SER A 284 -21.64 4.28 -5.67
C SER A 284 -20.47 3.54 -6.32
N ASP A 285 -19.73 4.20 -7.21
CA ASP A 285 -18.56 3.63 -7.87
C ASP A 285 -17.39 3.46 -6.89
N ASP A 286 -17.22 4.39 -5.96
CA ASP A 286 -16.20 4.33 -4.93
C ASP A 286 -16.49 3.23 -3.93
N CYS A 287 -17.75 3.13 -3.52
CA CYS A 287 -18.29 2.08 -2.68
C CYS A 287 -18.14 0.69 -3.33
N ALA A 288 -18.49 0.54 -4.61
CA ALA A 288 -18.36 -0.72 -5.32
C ALA A 288 -16.91 -1.20 -5.49
N GLN A 289 -15.94 -0.27 -5.40
CA GLN A 289 -14.51 -0.55 -5.43
C GLN A 289 -13.90 -0.76 -4.05
N SER A 290 -14.70 -0.88 -2.98
CA SER A 290 -14.17 -1.13 -1.64
C SER A 290 -13.32 -2.41 -1.62
N LEU A 291 -12.19 -2.33 -0.94
CA LEU A 291 -11.37 -3.50 -0.63
C LEU A 291 -11.97 -4.28 0.54
N TYR A 292 -11.47 -5.51 0.73
CA TYR A 292 -11.88 -6.38 1.83
C TYR A 292 -11.13 -6.00 3.11
N ASP A 293 -11.82 -5.80 4.22
CA ASP A 293 -11.20 -5.65 5.53
C ASP A 293 -11.03 -7.00 6.23
N ILE A 294 -9.79 -7.47 6.30
CA ILE A 294 -9.44 -8.76 6.88
C ILE A 294 -9.16 -8.70 8.38
N ASP A 295 -8.87 -7.51 8.92
CA ASP A 295 -8.50 -7.31 10.33
C ASP A 295 -9.56 -6.55 11.13
N VAL A 296 -10.51 -5.90 10.44
CA VAL A 296 -11.77 -5.36 10.99
C VAL A 296 -11.50 -4.54 12.23
N LEU A 297 -10.56 -3.60 12.15
CA LEU A 297 -10.05 -2.91 13.34
C LEU A 297 -11.01 -1.88 13.91
N ASP A 298 -11.81 -1.28 13.04
CA ASP A 298 -12.82 -0.29 13.40
C ASP A 298 -14.12 -0.95 13.88
N GLU A 299 -14.32 -2.23 13.55
CA GLU A 299 -15.52 -3.01 13.83
C GLU A 299 -16.79 -2.28 13.35
N GLY A 300 -16.72 -1.76 12.12
CA GLY A 300 -17.79 -1.04 11.43
C GLY A 300 -17.92 0.44 11.78
N MET A 301 -17.06 0.99 12.64
CA MET A 301 -17.13 2.40 13.02
C MET A 301 -16.66 3.36 11.93
N SER A 302 -15.92 2.93 10.90
CA SER A 302 -15.58 3.82 9.77
C SER A 302 -16.77 4.04 8.84
N LEU A 303 -17.81 3.21 8.94
CA LEU A 303 -19.07 3.30 8.17
C LEU A 303 -18.88 3.14 6.65
N TYR A 304 -17.77 2.59 6.19
CA TYR A 304 -17.51 2.47 4.76
C TYR A 304 -18.33 1.37 4.07
N GLY A 305 -19.05 0.54 4.83
CA GLY A 305 -19.88 -0.54 4.28
C GLY A 305 -19.06 -1.69 3.69
N GLU A 306 -17.77 -1.75 4.00
CA GLU A 306 -16.82 -2.73 3.51
C GLU A 306 -17.24 -4.18 3.82
N ARG A 307 -16.76 -5.11 2.99
CA ARG A 307 -16.84 -6.53 3.36
C ARG A 307 -15.76 -6.88 4.36
N GLU A 308 -16.20 -7.42 5.48
CA GLU A 308 -15.34 -7.75 6.62
C GLU A 308 -15.11 -9.26 6.76
N ALA A 309 -13.99 -9.62 7.37
CA ALA A 309 -13.75 -10.99 7.83
C ALA A 309 -14.66 -11.33 9.01
N SER A 310 -15.39 -12.45 8.90
CA SER A 310 -16.13 -13.01 10.05
C SER A 310 -15.21 -13.38 11.23
N VAL A 311 -13.95 -13.70 10.95
CA VAL A 311 -12.90 -13.91 11.96
C VAL A 311 -11.70 -13.05 11.57
N PRO A 312 -11.51 -11.89 12.22
CA PRO A 312 -10.38 -11.03 11.95
C PRO A 312 -9.03 -11.75 12.14
N LEU A 313 -8.07 -11.52 11.25
CA LEU A 313 -6.80 -12.24 11.31
C LEU A 313 -5.93 -11.80 12.48
N ARG A 314 -5.69 -10.49 12.62
CA ARG A 314 -4.99 -9.80 13.72
C ARG A 314 -3.81 -10.63 14.25
N THR A 315 -2.92 -11.12 13.37
CA THR A 315 -2.01 -12.21 13.75
C THR A 315 -0.85 -11.73 14.62
N GLY A 316 -0.47 -12.56 15.59
CA GLY A 316 0.73 -12.36 16.38
C GLY A 316 1.13 -13.63 17.12
N ARG A 317 2.43 -13.86 17.21
CA ARG A 317 3.04 -14.98 17.92
C ARG A 317 4.20 -14.49 18.76
N ILE A 318 4.61 -15.30 19.73
CA ILE A 318 5.83 -15.09 20.48
C ILE A 318 7.03 -15.17 19.51
N SER A 319 7.97 -14.23 19.70
CA SER A 319 9.24 -14.13 18.98
C SER A 319 10.22 -15.18 19.47
N MET A 320 9.92 -16.44 19.16
CA MET A 320 10.76 -17.59 19.44
C MET A 320 10.49 -18.69 18.42
N PRO A 321 11.46 -19.56 18.10
CA PRO A 321 11.25 -20.68 17.19
C PRO A 321 10.20 -21.67 17.71
N ALA A 322 9.41 -22.22 16.80
CA ALA A 322 8.45 -23.27 17.08
C ALA A 322 9.08 -24.65 16.83
N THR A 323 8.60 -25.62 17.60
CA THR A 323 8.77 -27.06 17.35
C THR A 323 7.38 -27.65 17.12
N PRO A 324 7.26 -28.89 16.61
CA PRO A 324 5.95 -29.51 16.47
C PRO A 324 5.13 -29.53 17.77
N ALA A 325 5.80 -29.69 18.93
CA ALA A 325 5.16 -29.70 20.24
C ALA A 325 4.82 -28.31 20.79
N SER A 326 5.33 -27.22 20.18
CA SER A 326 5.19 -25.85 20.71
C SER A 326 4.49 -24.88 19.76
N VAL A 327 3.91 -25.34 18.64
CA VAL A 327 3.16 -24.48 17.70
C VAL A 327 2.07 -23.67 18.43
N ASP A 328 1.19 -24.34 19.18
CA ASP A 328 0.11 -23.64 19.89
C ASP A 328 0.65 -22.68 20.97
N ALA A 329 1.75 -23.07 21.64
CA ALA A 329 2.37 -22.24 22.67
C ALA A 329 2.93 -20.94 22.07
N VAL A 330 3.65 -20.99 20.94
CA VAL A 330 4.15 -19.75 20.32
C VAL A 330 3.02 -18.87 19.79
N TRP A 331 1.90 -19.47 19.38
CA TRP A 331 0.72 -18.75 18.88
C TRP A 331 -0.27 -18.33 19.97
N GLU A 332 0.04 -18.59 21.25
CA GLU A 332 -0.79 -18.21 22.39
C GLU A 332 -1.28 -16.74 22.34
N PRO A 333 -0.45 -15.73 21.96
CA PRO A 333 -0.92 -14.35 21.86
C PRO A 333 -2.16 -14.19 20.98
N ARG A 334 -2.19 -14.81 19.79
CA ARG A 334 -3.34 -14.79 18.89
C ARG A 334 -4.48 -15.68 19.37
N LEU A 335 -4.18 -16.82 19.98
CA LEU A 335 -5.22 -17.75 20.46
C LEU A 335 -5.99 -17.18 21.66
N LYS A 336 -5.29 -16.51 22.59
CA LYS A 336 -5.91 -15.79 23.72
C LYS A 336 -6.46 -14.43 23.32
N GLY A 337 -5.73 -13.67 22.52
CA GLY A 337 -6.15 -12.40 21.92
C GLY A 337 -7.13 -12.58 20.76
N LYS A 338 -8.11 -13.47 20.92
CA LYS A 338 -9.14 -13.71 19.91
C LYS A 338 -9.95 -12.43 19.70
N PRO A 339 -10.17 -11.98 18.45
CA PRO A 339 -11.04 -10.83 18.16
C PRO A 339 -12.39 -10.94 18.86
N TYR A 340 -12.88 -9.83 19.41
CA TYR A 340 -14.13 -9.74 20.19
C TYR A 340 -14.15 -10.58 21.50
N GLY A 341 -13.02 -11.21 21.86
CA GLY A 341 -12.89 -11.94 23.11
C GLY A 341 -12.79 -11.00 24.32
N PRO A 342 -13.04 -11.49 25.55
CA PRO A 342 -12.95 -10.66 26.74
C PRO A 342 -11.48 -10.37 27.11
N ASP A 343 -11.19 -9.11 27.45
CA ASP A 343 -9.83 -8.64 27.79
C ASP A 343 -9.21 -9.40 28.98
N ALA A 344 -10.03 -9.82 29.95
CA ALA A 344 -9.58 -10.52 31.15
C ALA A 344 -8.89 -11.86 30.86
N SER A 345 -9.21 -12.51 29.73
CA SER A 345 -8.56 -13.76 29.29
C SER A 345 -7.62 -13.57 28.10
N ALA A 346 -7.43 -12.33 27.65
CA ALA A 346 -6.63 -12.00 26.48
C ALA A 346 -5.13 -12.13 26.75
N TRP A 347 -4.30 -11.87 25.73
CA TRP A 347 -2.85 -11.92 25.87
C TRP A 347 -2.35 -10.83 26.84
N GLN A 348 -1.68 -11.23 27.92
CA GLN A 348 -1.28 -10.28 28.97
C GLN A 348 0.13 -9.67 28.74
N GLY A 349 0.80 -10.00 27.64
CA GLY A 349 2.17 -9.56 27.38
C GLY A 349 3.22 -10.42 28.06
N GLY A 350 4.45 -9.87 28.17
CA GLY A 350 5.58 -10.49 28.88
C GLY A 350 6.63 -11.14 27.97
N GLN A 351 6.27 -11.50 26.74
CA GLN A 351 7.22 -11.98 25.74
C GLN A 351 7.10 -11.16 24.45
N ARG A 352 8.24 -10.91 23.80
CA ARG A 352 8.29 -10.20 22.52
C ARG A 352 7.46 -10.92 21.46
N LEU A 353 6.79 -10.16 20.60
CA LEU A 353 5.91 -10.67 19.57
C LEU A 353 6.47 -10.40 18.18
N VAL A 354 6.15 -11.28 17.24
CA VAL A 354 6.15 -10.98 15.81
C VAL A 354 4.68 -10.94 15.37
N ALA A 355 4.21 -9.78 14.91
CA ALA A 355 2.82 -9.53 14.59
C ALA A 355 2.68 -8.91 13.20
N GLN A 356 1.56 -9.20 12.56
CA GLN A 356 1.23 -8.76 11.20
C GLN A 356 -0.18 -8.17 11.20
N LEU A 357 -0.34 -7.00 10.61
CA LEU A 357 -1.59 -6.25 10.55
C LEU A 357 -1.82 -5.69 9.13
N GLN A 358 -3.03 -5.85 8.62
CA GLN A 358 -3.56 -5.32 7.36
C GLN A 358 -4.54 -4.21 7.74
N ALA A 359 -4.03 -3.00 7.89
CA ALA A 359 -4.84 -1.85 8.28
C ALA A 359 -5.71 -1.40 7.10
N TYR A 360 -7.03 -1.56 7.23
CA TYR A 360 -7.99 -0.91 6.36
C TYR A 360 -8.18 0.53 6.81
N ILE A 361 -7.88 1.49 5.94
CA ILE A 361 -7.91 2.93 6.27
C ILE A 361 -8.98 3.64 5.45
N GLU A 362 -9.05 3.31 4.16
CA GLU A 362 -10.00 3.88 3.20
C GLU A 362 -10.47 2.82 2.20
N PRO A 363 -11.68 2.98 1.62
CA PRO A 363 -12.27 1.97 0.74
C PRO A 363 -11.39 1.53 -0.43
N LYS A 364 -10.72 2.48 -1.07
CA LYS A 364 -9.91 2.23 -2.26
C LYS A 364 -8.46 1.88 -1.95
N GLY A 365 -8.11 1.85 -0.67
CA GLY A 365 -6.74 1.74 -0.19
C GLY A 365 -5.96 3.05 -0.26
N VAL A 366 -4.90 3.11 0.53
CA VAL A 366 -4.07 4.31 0.70
C VAL A 366 -2.64 3.91 1.08
N HIS A 367 -1.68 4.75 0.71
CA HIS A 367 -0.29 4.58 1.12
C HIS A 367 -0.08 5.11 2.55
N GLY A 368 0.25 4.22 3.48
CA GLY A 368 0.38 4.58 4.90
C GLY A 368 -0.92 5.06 5.54
N PHE A 369 -0.79 5.83 6.62
CA PHE A 369 -1.90 6.43 7.35
C PHE A 369 -1.53 7.87 7.72
N GLU A 370 -2.54 8.74 7.75
CA GLU A 370 -2.37 10.15 8.11
C GLU A 370 -2.27 10.34 9.62
N PRO A 371 -1.82 11.51 10.10
CA PRO A 371 -1.94 11.90 11.50
C PRO A 371 -3.39 11.84 12.00
N ALA A 372 -3.54 11.87 13.33
CA ALA A 372 -4.86 11.86 13.99
C ALA A 372 -5.80 12.93 13.40
N ASN A 373 -7.01 12.50 13.05
CA ASN A 373 -8.11 13.34 12.61
C ASN A 373 -9.33 13.13 13.53
N PRO A 374 -9.58 14.02 14.51
CA PRO A 374 -10.67 13.87 15.46
C PRO A 374 -12.07 14.01 14.84
N CYS A 375 -12.14 14.39 13.56
CA CYS A 375 -13.40 14.51 12.82
C CYS A 375 -13.84 13.19 12.18
N GLN A 376 -13.01 12.16 12.24
CA GLN A 376 -13.40 10.81 11.82
C GLN A 376 -14.19 10.11 12.93
N ASN A 377 -15.22 9.33 12.54
CA ASN A 377 -15.94 8.50 13.50
C ASN A 377 -15.02 7.38 14.05
N TRP A 378 -14.15 6.86 13.19
CA TRP A 378 -12.99 6.04 13.54
C TRP A 378 -11.70 6.68 13.04
N ASP A 379 -10.89 7.21 13.96
CA ASP A 379 -9.60 7.81 13.64
C ASP A 379 -8.51 6.74 13.53
N SER A 380 -8.37 6.19 12.33
CA SER A 380 -7.34 5.19 12.00
C SER A 380 -5.92 5.71 12.26
N GLY A 381 -5.67 6.99 12.02
CA GLY A 381 -4.37 7.62 12.25
C GLY A 381 -3.99 7.60 13.73
N GLN A 382 -4.90 8.06 14.59
CA GLN A 382 -4.75 8.02 16.03
C GLN A 382 -4.59 6.59 16.56
N TYR A 383 -5.38 5.65 16.02
CA TYR A 383 -5.30 4.24 16.38
C TYR A 383 -3.91 3.66 16.08
N MET A 384 -3.41 3.86 14.85
CA MET A 384 -2.12 3.29 14.42
C MET A 384 -0.95 3.87 15.20
N ILE A 385 -0.94 5.20 15.41
CA ILE A 385 0.10 5.86 16.23
C ILE A 385 0.11 5.29 17.65
N ASN A 386 -1.06 5.16 18.27
CA ASN A 386 -1.19 4.64 19.62
C ASN A 386 -0.82 3.15 19.71
N LEU A 387 -1.19 2.34 18.72
CA LEU A 387 -0.82 0.92 18.63
C LEU A 387 0.70 0.75 18.53
N ILE A 388 1.35 1.51 17.64
CA ILE A 388 2.81 1.49 17.47
C ILE A 388 3.49 1.95 18.76
N GLY A 389 3.01 3.04 19.37
CA GLY A 389 3.50 3.54 20.66
C GLY A 389 3.41 2.48 21.77
N ARG A 390 2.27 1.77 21.87
CA ARG A 390 2.09 0.66 22.81
C ARG A 390 3.07 -0.49 22.55
N PHE A 391 3.28 -0.84 21.29
CA PHE A 391 4.21 -1.90 20.91
C PHE A 391 5.62 -1.57 21.38
N PHE A 392 6.11 -0.36 21.12
CA PHE A 392 7.43 0.08 21.60
C PHE A 392 7.50 0.20 23.13
N ALA A 393 6.50 0.81 23.77
CA ALA A 393 6.45 0.97 25.23
C ALA A 393 6.47 -0.38 25.97
N SER A 394 5.91 -1.42 25.37
CA SER A 394 5.93 -2.79 25.89
C SER A 394 7.19 -3.59 25.49
N SER A 395 8.20 -2.93 24.92
CA SER A 395 9.39 -3.59 24.34
C SER A 395 9.05 -4.69 23.33
N GLY A 396 7.97 -4.47 22.56
CA GLY A 396 7.44 -5.37 21.55
C GLY A 396 6.64 -6.54 22.09
N SER A 397 6.19 -6.52 23.35
CA SER A 397 5.50 -7.66 23.97
C SER A 397 3.97 -7.61 23.91
N ALA A 398 3.40 -6.48 23.49
CA ALA A 398 1.95 -6.32 23.39
C ALA A 398 1.56 -5.49 22.17
N THR A 399 0.77 -6.09 21.28
CA THR A 399 -0.14 -5.34 20.41
C THR A 399 -1.46 -5.16 21.16
N TYR A 400 -2.04 -3.96 21.10
CA TYR A 400 -3.18 -3.65 21.96
C TYR A 400 -4.40 -4.50 21.61
N TYR A 401 -4.65 -4.78 20.33
CA TYR A 401 -5.75 -5.65 19.89
C TYR A 401 -5.63 -7.12 20.32
N LEU A 402 -4.44 -7.62 20.65
CA LEU A 402 -4.29 -8.97 21.23
C LEU A 402 -4.46 -8.97 22.74
N SER A 403 -4.12 -7.87 23.40
CA SER A 403 -4.23 -7.74 24.86
C SER A 403 -5.57 -7.22 25.34
N HIS A 404 -6.29 -6.50 24.47
CA HIS A 404 -7.57 -5.86 24.73
C HIS A 404 -8.54 -6.07 23.55
N PRO A 405 -8.79 -7.32 23.12
CA PRO A 405 -9.58 -7.59 21.92
C PRO A 405 -11.02 -7.07 21.96
N SER A 406 -11.58 -6.77 23.13
CA SER A 406 -12.93 -6.18 23.26
C SER A 406 -12.95 -4.67 23.49
N SER A 407 -11.82 -4.07 23.89
CA SER A 407 -11.75 -2.63 24.18
C SER A 407 -10.71 -1.87 23.36
N HIS A 408 -10.02 -2.52 22.42
CA HIS A 408 -8.93 -1.91 21.66
C HIS A 408 -9.31 -0.63 20.91
N GLN A 409 -10.58 -0.47 20.58
CA GLN A 409 -11.14 0.72 19.93
C GLN A 409 -10.87 2.02 20.68
N CYS A 410 -10.59 1.98 21.99
CA CYS A 410 -10.15 3.17 22.73
C CYS A 410 -8.86 3.80 22.17
N LEU A 411 -8.11 3.08 21.33
CA LEU A 411 -6.90 3.56 20.66
C LEU A 411 -7.20 4.65 19.63
N ALA A 412 -8.38 4.62 19.01
CA ALA A 412 -8.80 5.61 18.02
C ALA A 412 -9.34 6.90 18.66
N LYS A 413 -9.35 6.98 20.00
CA LYS A 413 -9.84 8.16 20.71
C LYS A 413 -8.68 9.07 21.12
N PRO A 414 -8.86 10.40 21.04
CA PRO A 414 -7.89 11.34 21.59
C PRO A 414 -7.78 11.18 23.11
N THR A 415 -6.66 11.64 23.67
CA THR A 415 -6.32 11.45 25.09
C THR A 415 -7.34 12.07 26.05
N GLY A 416 -7.62 11.37 27.15
CA GLY A 416 -8.54 11.82 28.21
C GLY A 416 -9.88 11.09 28.19
N ASN A 417 -10.84 11.56 27.40
CA ASN A 417 -12.21 11.05 27.44
C ASN A 417 -12.36 9.72 26.69
N GLY A 418 -12.29 8.61 27.44
CA GLY A 418 -12.49 7.26 26.88
C GLY A 418 -11.30 6.72 26.09
N SER A 419 -10.14 7.39 26.17
CA SER A 419 -8.86 6.86 25.66
C SER A 419 -8.40 5.65 26.46
N CYS A 420 -7.62 4.77 25.84
CA CYS A 420 -7.05 3.64 26.54
C CYS A 420 -6.20 4.06 27.75
N SER A 421 -6.16 3.24 28.79
CA SER A 421 -5.41 3.49 30.03
C SER A 421 -3.91 3.76 29.82
N PHE A 422 -3.32 3.31 28.70
CA PHE A 422 -1.91 3.53 28.41
C PHE A 422 -1.62 4.88 27.73
N VAL A 423 -2.62 5.56 27.16
CA VAL A 423 -2.44 6.86 26.51
C VAL A 423 -2.56 7.97 27.56
N GLN A 424 -1.77 7.87 28.63
CA GLN A 424 -1.68 8.91 29.64
C GLN A 424 -0.50 9.84 29.30
N VAL A 425 -0.83 11.12 29.10
CA VAL A 425 0.19 12.18 29.06
C VAL A 425 0.72 12.33 30.50
N PRO A 426 2.05 12.42 30.73
CA PRO A 426 2.55 12.82 32.04
C PRO A 426 1.87 14.13 32.42
N ALA A 427 1.29 14.21 33.62
CA ALA A 427 0.78 15.48 34.13
C ALA A 427 1.90 16.51 34.04
N LYS A 428 1.64 17.62 33.33
CA LYS A 428 2.59 18.72 33.18
C LYS A 428 2.94 19.34 34.52
#